data_AF-A0A0J8GTG0-F1
#
_entry.id   AF-A0A0J8GTG0-F1
#
_cell.length_a   1.000
_cell.length_b   1.000
_cell.length_c   1.000
_cell.angle_alpha   90.00
_cell.angle_beta   90.00
_cell.angle_gamma   90.00
#
_symmetry.space_group_name_H-M   'P 1'
#
loop_
_entity.id
_entity.type
_entity.pdbx_description
1 polymer ?
#
loop_
_entity_poly.entity_id
_entity_poly.type
_entity_poly.pdbx_seq_one_letter_code
_entity_poly.pdbx_strand_id
1 'polypeptide(L)'
;MSVNQEMIKQHGDSLLAKLPKGIEWQPDQRFDALIAEIPKPLMPEVSQTLKEHFSQKWNNKNIKKAPKEVKQGAGIFADMERDQLLFGEEESPEVMAAWWPWGPGAPASLRIFVPQEIKPEKAGLFSKLFSFMK
;
A
#
# COMPACT_ATOMS: atom_id res chain seq x y z
N MET A 1 -8.86 8.52 -17.46
CA MET A 1 -8.18 8.19 -16.18
C MET A 1 -9.12 7.30 -15.39
N SER A 2 -8.63 6.28 -14.68
CA SER A 2 -9.49 5.45 -13.82
C SER A 2 -9.96 6.27 -12.61
N VAL A 3 -11.09 5.90 -12.00
CA VAL A 3 -11.62 6.56 -10.78
C VAL A 3 -10.56 6.56 -9.66
N ASN A 4 -9.81 5.47 -9.53
CA ASN A 4 -8.75 5.36 -8.53
C ASN A 4 -7.57 6.29 -8.84
N GLN A 5 -7.26 6.60 -10.10
CA GLN A 5 -6.23 7.61 -10.41
C GLN A 5 -6.64 9.02 -10.01
N GLU A 6 -7.92 9.37 -10.12
CA GLU A 6 -8.47 10.64 -9.63
C GLU A 6 -8.33 10.72 -8.11
N MET A 7 -8.70 9.65 -7.40
CA MET A 7 -8.60 9.57 -5.95
C MET A 7 -7.15 9.55 -5.45
N ILE A 8 -6.23 8.87 -6.15
CA ILE A 8 -4.80 8.90 -5.82
C ILE A 8 -4.26 10.33 -5.92
N LYS A 9 -4.69 11.11 -6.92
CA LYS A 9 -4.32 12.52 -6.96
C LYS A 9 -4.91 13.25 -5.75
N GLN A 10 -6.22 13.21 -5.58
CA GLN A 10 -6.89 13.93 -4.49
C GLN A 10 -6.31 13.63 -3.09
N HIS A 11 -6.12 12.36 -2.75
CA HIS A 11 -5.64 11.95 -1.42
C HIS A 11 -4.11 11.89 -1.32
N GLY A 12 -3.43 11.60 -2.43
CA GLY A 12 -1.98 11.47 -2.49
C GLY A 12 -1.23 12.77 -2.82
N ASP A 13 -1.93 13.85 -3.19
CA ASP A 13 -1.31 15.13 -3.60
C ASP A 13 -0.33 15.65 -2.53
N SER A 14 -0.68 15.54 -1.25
CA SER A 14 0.18 15.98 -0.14
C SER A 14 1.45 15.13 0.02
N LEU A 15 1.43 13.86 -0.38
CA LEU A 15 2.60 12.99 -0.43
C LEU A 15 3.43 13.30 -1.68
N LEU A 16 2.78 13.31 -2.85
CA LEU A 16 3.40 13.55 -4.15
C LEU A 16 4.15 14.89 -4.18
N ALA A 17 3.60 15.93 -3.55
CA ALA A 17 4.24 17.24 -3.45
C ALA A 17 5.50 17.27 -2.56
N LYS A 18 5.65 16.33 -1.61
CA LYS A 18 6.81 16.22 -0.72
C LYS A 18 7.92 15.34 -1.28
N LEU A 19 7.61 14.49 -2.26
CA LEU A 19 8.58 13.60 -2.87
C LEU A 19 9.55 14.37 -3.78
N PRO A 20 10.80 13.88 -3.94
CA PRO A 20 11.80 14.54 -4.77
C PRO A 20 11.31 14.82 -6.19
N LYS A 21 11.65 15.99 -6.72
CA LYS A 21 11.38 16.31 -8.12
C LYS A 21 12.20 15.40 -9.03
N GLY A 22 11.64 15.06 -10.20
CA GLY A 22 12.29 14.19 -11.18
C GLY A 22 11.92 12.71 -11.05
N ILE A 23 11.03 12.34 -10.13
CA ILE A 23 10.40 11.02 -10.12
C ILE A 23 9.36 10.96 -11.25
N GLU A 24 9.53 10.02 -12.16
CA GLU A 24 8.61 9.79 -13.27
C GLU A 24 7.50 8.83 -12.86
N TRP A 25 6.29 9.37 -12.69
CA TRP A 25 5.11 8.59 -12.33
C TRP A 25 4.38 8.08 -13.55
N GLN A 26 3.98 6.81 -13.50
CA GLN A 26 3.21 6.14 -14.54
C GLN A 26 1.98 5.47 -13.93
N PRO A 27 0.88 5.36 -14.68
CA PRO A 27 -0.22 4.48 -14.31
C PRO A 27 0.21 3.01 -14.23
N ASP A 28 -0.06 2.36 -13.10
CA ASP A 28 0.05 0.90 -12.95
C ASP A 28 -1.33 0.27 -13.07
N GLN A 29 -1.72 -0.08 -14.29
CA GLN A 29 -3.04 -0.66 -14.57
C GLN A 29 -3.25 -2.02 -13.89
N ARG A 30 -2.18 -2.75 -13.58
CA ARG A 30 -2.28 -4.08 -12.95
C ARG A 30 -2.79 -3.99 -11.51
N PHE A 31 -2.43 -2.91 -10.82
CA PHE A 31 -2.78 -2.70 -9.42
C PHE A 31 -3.64 -1.47 -9.18
N ASP A 32 -4.07 -0.79 -10.24
CA ASP A 32 -4.81 0.48 -10.21
C ASP A 32 -4.12 1.52 -9.29
N ALA A 33 -2.81 1.65 -9.49
CA ALA A 33 -1.92 2.48 -8.68
C ALA A 33 -1.18 3.50 -9.56
N LEU A 34 -0.49 4.45 -8.93
CA LEU A 34 0.64 5.16 -9.54
C LEU A 34 1.92 4.43 -9.19
N ILE A 35 2.78 4.18 -10.18
CA ILE A 35 4.09 3.57 -9.98
C ILE A 35 5.21 4.51 -10.44
N ALA A 36 6.32 4.47 -9.73
CA ALA A 36 7.57 5.05 -10.19
C ALA A 36 8.75 4.11 -9.88
N GLU A 37 9.77 4.16 -10.73
CA GLU A 37 11.10 3.64 -10.40
C GLU A 37 11.86 4.70 -9.61
N ILE A 38 12.37 4.31 -8.44
CA ILE A 38 13.16 5.17 -7.57
C ILE A 38 14.63 4.78 -7.73
N PRO A 39 15.43 5.61 -8.41
CA PRO A 39 16.84 5.33 -8.61
C PRO A 39 17.59 5.44 -7.28
N LYS A 40 18.68 4.67 -7.17
CA LYS A 40 19.47 4.55 -5.94
C LYS A 40 19.82 5.88 -5.24
N PRO A 41 20.22 6.96 -5.95
CA PRO A 41 20.53 8.23 -5.32
C PRO A 41 19.34 8.88 -4.60
N LEU A 42 18.10 8.64 -5.06
CA LEU A 42 16.89 9.22 -4.48
C LEU A 42 16.28 8.35 -3.37
N MET A 43 16.68 7.08 -3.27
CA MET A 43 16.08 6.15 -2.29
C MET A 43 16.14 6.62 -0.83
N PRO A 44 17.26 7.20 -0.32
CA PRO A 44 17.31 7.67 1.07
C PRO A 44 16.31 8.80 1.34
N GLU A 45 16.22 9.77 0.43
CA GLU A 45 15.30 10.90 0.54
C GLU A 45 13.85 10.43 0.46
N VAL A 46 13.49 9.63 -0.56
CA VAL A 46 12.14 9.08 -0.71
C VAL A 46 11.73 8.24 0.50
N SER A 47 12.63 7.37 0.99
CA SER A 47 12.34 6.55 2.17
C SER A 47 12.12 7.39 3.41
N GLN A 48 12.86 8.50 3.56
CA GLN A 48 12.66 9.43 4.66
C GLN A 48 11.32 10.15 4.55
N THR A 49 10.98 10.68 3.37
CA THR A 49 9.68 11.33 3.12
C THR A 49 8.51 10.41 3.43
N LEU A 50 8.57 9.13 3.03
CA LEU A 50 7.51 8.16 3.33
C LEU A 50 7.35 7.91 4.84
N LYS A 51 8.46 7.83 5.59
CA LYS A 51 8.44 7.65 7.05
C LYS A 51 7.91 8.88 7.79
N GLU A 52 8.14 10.07 7.26
CA GLU A 52 7.64 11.32 7.82
C GLU A 52 6.18 11.59 7.45
N HIS A 53 5.75 11.09 6.28
CA HIS A 53 4.39 11.27 5.79
C HIS A 53 3.40 10.34 6.48
N PHE A 54 3.74 9.06 6.62
CA PHE A 54 2.84 8.05 7.16
C PHE A 54 3.14 7.75 8.63
N SER A 55 2.09 7.61 9.44
CA SER A 55 2.26 7.27 10.85
C SER A 55 2.72 5.81 11.06
N GLN A 56 2.37 4.92 10.13
CA GLN A 56 2.67 3.49 10.23
C GLN A 56 3.48 2.95 9.05
N LYS A 57 4.22 1.89 9.35
CA LYS A 57 4.88 1.05 8.34
C LYS A 57 4.84 -0.41 8.73
N TRP A 58 4.66 -1.25 7.72
CA TRP A 58 4.67 -2.70 7.85
C TRP A 58 5.71 -3.32 6.93
N ASN A 59 6.18 -4.50 7.33
CA ASN A 59 7.08 -5.38 6.60
C ASN A 59 6.58 -6.82 6.71
N ASN A 60 7.26 -7.76 6.05
CA ASN A 60 6.90 -9.18 6.06
C ASN A 60 6.82 -9.83 7.46
N LYS A 61 7.43 -9.23 8.50
CA LYS A 61 7.42 -9.76 9.87
C LYS A 61 6.21 -9.28 10.69
N ASN A 62 5.71 -8.07 10.43
CA ASN A 62 4.67 -7.46 11.26
C ASN A 62 3.32 -7.25 10.55
N ILE A 63 3.23 -7.37 9.23
CA ILE A 63 1.98 -7.16 8.48
C ILE A 63 0.84 -8.08 8.93
N LYS A 64 1.15 -9.31 9.35
CA LYS A 64 0.14 -10.24 9.88
C LYS A 64 -0.59 -9.68 11.11
N LYS A 65 0.07 -8.80 11.88
CA LYS A 65 -0.46 -8.14 13.07
C LYS A 65 -1.12 -6.79 12.77
N ALA A 66 -1.06 -6.30 11.53
CA ALA A 66 -1.74 -5.07 11.15
C ALA A 66 -3.27 -5.22 11.28
N PRO A 67 -4.00 -4.11 11.44
CA PRO A 67 -5.46 -4.09 11.42
C PRO A 67 -6.04 -4.80 10.20
N LYS A 68 -7.29 -5.27 10.32
CA LYS A 68 -7.96 -6.00 9.23
C LYS A 68 -8.15 -5.09 8.02
N GLU A 69 -8.50 -3.84 8.28
CA GLU A 69 -8.72 -2.75 7.35
C GLU A 69 -7.45 -2.49 6.52
N VAL A 70 -6.29 -2.40 7.18
CA VAL A 70 -4.98 -2.24 6.52
C VAL A 70 -4.68 -3.43 5.61
N LYS A 71 -4.88 -4.67 6.07
CA LYS A 71 -4.58 -5.86 5.28
C LYS A 71 -5.50 -6.01 4.08
N GLN A 72 -6.80 -5.81 4.28
CA GLN A 72 -7.79 -5.91 3.21
C GLN A 72 -7.63 -4.77 2.20
N GLY A 73 -7.39 -3.55 2.69
CA GLY A 73 -7.13 -2.37 1.87
C GLY A 73 -5.87 -2.50 1.03
N ALA A 74 -4.78 -3.04 1.62
CA ALA A 74 -3.54 -3.29 0.88
C ALA A 74 -3.66 -4.43 -0.15
N GLY A 75 -4.59 -5.37 0.04
CA GLY A 75 -4.79 -6.49 -0.86
C GLY A 75 -3.49 -7.27 -1.10
N ILE A 76 -3.09 -7.39 -2.37
CA ILE A 76 -1.84 -8.09 -2.74
C ILE A 76 -0.58 -7.44 -2.13
N PHE A 77 -0.62 -6.14 -1.80
CA PHE A 77 0.52 -5.47 -1.17
C PHE A 77 0.71 -5.87 0.30
N ALA A 78 -0.25 -6.59 0.90
CA ALA A 78 -0.06 -7.21 2.22
C ALA A 78 0.77 -8.51 2.15
N ASP A 79 0.87 -9.14 0.98
CA ASP A 79 1.68 -10.35 0.74
C ASP A 79 3.14 -9.98 0.46
N MET A 80 3.82 -9.49 1.50
CA MET A 80 5.16 -8.92 1.38
C MET A 80 6.30 -9.95 1.39
N GLU A 81 7.27 -9.74 0.51
CA GLU A 81 8.57 -10.40 0.57
C GLU A 81 9.56 -9.68 1.49
N ARG A 82 10.78 -10.22 1.58
CA ARG A 82 11.87 -9.61 2.35
C ARG A 82 12.21 -8.22 1.78
N ASP A 83 12.45 -7.27 2.69
CA ASP A 83 12.82 -5.86 2.40
C ASP A 83 11.74 -5.01 1.70
N GLN A 84 10.58 -5.60 1.40
CA GLN A 84 9.39 -4.84 1.00
C GLN A 84 8.75 -4.15 2.21
N LEU A 85 8.23 -2.95 1.97
CA LEU A 85 7.52 -2.17 2.98
C LEU A 85 6.16 -1.70 2.46
N LEU A 86 5.22 -1.60 3.39
CA LEU A 86 3.92 -0.97 3.19
C LEU A 86 3.82 0.22 4.15
N PHE A 87 3.40 1.37 3.66
CA PHE A 87 3.15 2.57 4.46
C PHE A 87 1.68 2.97 4.35
N GLY A 88 1.15 3.52 5.43
CA GLY A 88 -0.25 3.94 5.52
C GLY A 88 -0.62 4.41 6.92
N GLU A 89 -1.89 4.67 7.12
CA GLU A 89 -2.49 4.96 8.42
C GLU A 89 -3.11 3.70 9.03
N GLU A 90 -3.18 3.63 10.36
CA GLU A 90 -3.74 2.47 11.06
C GLU A 90 -5.26 2.38 10.92
N GLU A 91 -5.93 3.53 10.93
CA GLU A 91 -7.37 3.67 10.81
C GLU A 91 -7.74 4.38 9.52
N SER A 92 -8.68 3.81 8.76
CA SER A 92 -9.27 4.41 7.55
C SER A 92 -8.26 5.05 6.59
N PRO A 93 -7.24 4.33 6.11
CA PRO A 93 -6.28 4.90 5.18
C PRO A 93 -6.98 5.37 3.90
N GLU A 94 -6.72 6.61 3.48
CA GLU A 94 -7.20 7.15 2.20
C GLU A 94 -6.22 6.87 1.06
N VAL A 95 -4.94 6.75 1.40
CA VAL A 95 -3.85 6.41 0.48
C VAL A 95 -2.83 5.53 1.20
N MET A 96 -2.19 4.64 0.46
CA MET A 96 -1.11 3.78 0.93
C MET A 96 0.05 3.80 -0.06
N ALA A 97 1.24 3.44 0.43
CA ALA A 97 2.42 3.31 -0.40
C ALA A 97 3.11 1.95 -0.23
N ALA A 98 3.40 1.27 -1.34
CA ALA A 98 4.17 0.04 -1.36
C ALA A 98 5.57 0.27 -1.93
N TRP A 99 6.59 -0.10 -1.17
CA TRP A 99 8.00 0.06 -1.49
C TRP A 99 8.67 -1.29 -1.73
N TRP A 100 9.09 -1.55 -2.96
CA TRP A 100 9.66 -2.84 -3.39
C TRP A 100 11.07 -2.65 -3.97
N PRO A 101 12.12 -2.88 -3.16
CA PRO A 101 13.50 -2.87 -3.67
C PRO A 101 13.75 -4.09 -4.57
N TRP A 102 14.45 -3.91 -5.69
CA TRP A 102 14.76 -5.01 -6.62
C TRP A 102 15.96 -5.86 -6.19
N GLY A 103 16.68 -5.41 -5.17
CA GLY A 103 17.82 -6.11 -4.59
C GLY A 103 18.95 -5.17 -4.20
N PRO A 104 20.07 -5.71 -3.69
CA PRO A 104 21.22 -4.92 -3.27
C PRO A 104 21.77 -4.06 -4.41
N GLY A 105 21.75 -2.74 -4.22
CA GLY A 105 22.30 -1.79 -5.17
C GLY A 105 21.44 -1.51 -6.42
N ALA A 106 20.27 -2.11 -6.52
CA ALA A 106 19.31 -1.87 -7.59
C ALA A 106 18.29 -0.76 -7.21
N PRO A 107 17.55 -0.19 -8.19
CA PRO A 107 16.41 0.68 -7.92
C PRO A 107 15.31 0.00 -7.10
N ALA A 108 14.33 0.79 -6.66
CA ALA A 108 13.10 0.29 -6.06
C ALA A 108 11.88 0.71 -6.88
N SER A 109 10.82 -0.10 -6.86
CA SER A 109 9.50 0.36 -7.29
C SER A 109 8.77 0.96 -6.09
N LEU A 110 8.27 2.19 -6.26
CA LEU A 110 7.32 2.80 -5.35
C LEU A 110 5.95 2.83 -6.01
N ARG A 111 4.94 2.35 -5.30
CA ARG A 111 3.53 2.46 -5.71
C ARG A 111 2.74 3.27 -4.71
N ILE A 112 1.85 4.12 -5.20
CA ILE A 112 0.86 4.87 -4.42
C ILE A 112 -0.53 4.44 -4.89
N PHE A 113 -1.40 4.04 -3.96
CA PHE A 113 -2.70 3.48 -4.30
C PHE A 113 -3.76 3.81 -3.24
N VAL A 114 -5.04 3.79 -3.64
CA VAL A 114 -6.16 3.85 -2.71
C VAL A 114 -6.43 2.46 -2.14
N PRO A 115 -6.68 2.33 -0.83
CA PRO A 115 -7.05 1.04 -0.24
C PRO A 115 -8.28 0.43 -0.90
N GLN A 116 -8.24 -0.89 -1.11
CA GLN A 116 -9.38 -1.62 -1.66
C GLN A 116 -10.58 -1.54 -0.71
N GLU A 117 -11.78 -1.45 -1.30
CA GLU A 117 -13.01 -1.53 -0.52
C GLU A 117 -13.08 -2.83 0.29
N ILE A 118 -13.38 -2.68 1.58
CA ILE A 118 -13.60 -3.81 2.47
C ILE A 118 -14.90 -4.49 2.03
N LYS A 119 -14.78 -5.59 1.28
CA LYS A 119 -15.92 -6.44 0.98
C LYS A 119 -16.34 -7.14 2.29
N PRO A 120 -17.61 -7.04 2.71
CA PRO A 120 -18.08 -7.77 3.87
C PRO A 120 -17.81 -9.27 3.64
N GLU A 121 -17.11 -9.91 4.58
CA GLU A 121 -16.91 -11.36 4.53
C GLU A 121 -18.29 -12.00 4.48
N LYS A 122 -18.58 -12.73 3.39
CA LYS A 122 -19.77 -13.57 3.33
C LYS A 122 -19.67 -14.52 4.52
N ALA A 123 -20.59 -14.40 5.48
CA ALA A 123 -20.71 -15.31 6.61
C ALA A 123 -20.85 -16.75 6.09
N GLY A 124 -19.71 -17.43 5.95
CA GLY A 124 -19.63 -18.70 5.25
C GLY A 124 -20.04 -19.83 6.18
N LEU A 125 -21.16 -20.49 5.84
CA LEU A 125 -21.54 -21.91 6.06
C LEU A 125 -21.42 -22.57 7.45
N PHE A 126 -20.59 -22.10 8.37
CA PHE A 126 -20.44 -22.64 9.72
C PHE A 126 -21.60 -22.29 10.64
N SER A 127 -22.32 -21.20 10.37
CA SER A 127 -23.55 -20.87 11.13
C SER A 127 -24.66 -21.91 10.96
N LYS A 128 -24.66 -22.68 9.87
CA LYS A 128 -25.62 -23.80 9.67
C LYS A 128 -25.23 -25.06 10.43
N LEU A 129 -23.94 -25.31 10.66
CA LEU A 129 -23.47 -26.49 11.40
C LEU A 129 -23.71 -26.37 12.92
N PHE A 130 -23.63 -25.17 13.49
CA PHE A 130 -23.91 -24.96 14.91
C PHE A 130 -25.41 -24.84 15.25
N SER A 131 -26.29 -24.75 14.25
CA SER A 131 -27.75 -24.73 14.45
C SER A 131 -28.38 -26.11 14.68
N PHE A 132 -27.64 -27.20 14.46
CA PHE A 132 -28.16 -28.58 14.54
C PHE A 132 -27.79 -29.32 15.83
N MET A 133 -27.12 -28.67 16.79
CA MET A 133 -26.96 -29.18 18.16
C MET A 133 -27.90 -28.42 19.10
N LYS A 134 -29.18 -28.78 19.07
CA LYS A 134 -30.15 -28.44 20.11
C LYS A 134 -31.07 -29.62 20.35
#